data_AF-A0A5A7MZR5-F1
#
_entry.id   AF-A0A5A7MZR5-F1
#
_cell.length_a   1.000
_cell.length_b   1.000
_cell.length_c   1.000
_cell.angle_alpha   90.00
_cell.angle_beta   90.00
_cell.angle_gamma   90.00
#
_symmetry.space_group_name_H-M   'P 1'
#
loop_
_entity.id
_entity.type
_entity.pdbx_description
1 polymer ?
#
loop_
_entity_poly.entity_id
_entity_poly.type
_entity_poly.pdbx_seq_one_letter_code
_entity_poly.pdbx_strand_id
1 'polypeptide(L)'
;MNALAQSSAAFQSGSSNYSPNGGNISSLPSRQTQVRVPSHNSLWVRELESRLNELTSLRRGWDGYDGIAVSFRCANFAANLIERLYVDGVDAPQLVPGSDGTVQIEWHMNHLDIEIDILAPYRVIATRYDHLTGEDEEVELGSDFTQLAIWVADLGRDRSALRAAVN
;
A
#
# COMPACT_ATOMS: atom_id res chain seq x y z
N MET A 1 14.89 20.99 -17.38
CA MET A 1 16.04 20.34 -16.72
C MET A 1 15.54 18.97 -16.27
N ASN A 2 15.91 17.90 -16.98
CA ASN A 2 15.37 16.56 -16.74
C ASN A 2 16.27 15.80 -15.76
N ALA A 3 15.73 15.46 -14.60
CA ALA A 3 16.36 14.56 -13.64
C ALA A 3 16.09 13.10 -14.08
N LEU A 4 17.17 12.33 -14.26
CA LEU A 4 17.14 10.91 -14.57
C LEU A 4 16.77 10.13 -13.30
N ALA A 5 15.66 9.40 -13.33
CA ALA A 5 15.30 8.45 -12.28
C ALA A 5 16.30 7.29 -12.28
N GLN A 6 16.98 7.09 -11.15
CA GLN A 6 17.94 6.00 -10.95
C GLN A 6 17.17 4.74 -10.55
N SER A 7 17.24 3.69 -11.36
CA SER A 7 16.76 2.35 -11.00
C SER A 7 17.91 1.52 -10.44
N SER A 8 17.71 0.93 -9.26
CA SER A 8 18.65 0.00 -8.63
C SER A 8 18.19 -1.45 -8.87
N ALA A 9 19.07 -2.28 -9.43
CA ALA A 9 18.84 -3.70 -9.61
C ALA A 9 19.48 -4.50 -8.46
N ALA A 10 18.67 -5.24 -7.69
CA ALA A 10 19.17 -6.15 -6.66
C ALA A 10 19.50 -7.51 -7.28
N PHE A 11 20.78 -7.92 -7.21
CA PHE A 11 21.23 -9.27 -7.60
C PHE A 11 21.31 -10.18 -6.37
N GLN A 12 20.72 -11.37 -6.43
CA GLN A 12 20.95 -12.45 -5.47
C GLN A 12 22.00 -13.40 -6.05
N SER A 13 23.26 -13.28 -5.63
CA SER A 13 24.31 -14.20 -6.04
C SER A 13 24.21 -15.50 -5.23
N GLY A 14 23.65 -16.55 -5.82
CA GLY A 14 23.79 -17.91 -5.33
C GLY A 14 25.25 -18.35 -5.44
N SER A 15 25.88 -18.64 -4.32
CA SER A 15 27.24 -19.16 -4.23
C SER A 15 27.36 -20.57 -4.81
N SER A 16 28.30 -20.79 -5.74
CA SER A 16 28.85 -22.12 -6.00
C SER A 16 30.30 -22.04 -6.47
N ASN A 17 31.16 -22.67 -5.68
CA ASN A 17 32.58 -22.87 -5.92
C ASN A 17 32.79 -23.96 -6.98
N TYR A 18 33.21 -23.60 -8.20
CA TYR A 18 34.02 -24.46 -9.07
C TYR A 18 34.67 -23.63 -10.17
N SER A 19 36.00 -23.70 -10.29
CA SER A 19 36.73 -23.22 -11.47
C SER A 19 37.70 -24.32 -11.90
N PRO A 20 37.66 -24.70 -13.18
CA PRO A 20 38.87 -24.56 -13.96
C PRO A 20 38.61 -24.02 -15.38
N ASN A 21 39.46 -23.04 -15.72
CA ASN A 21 40.04 -22.71 -17.02
C ASN A 21 39.49 -23.35 -18.31
N GLY A 22 39.22 -22.47 -19.30
CA GLY A 22 39.41 -22.77 -20.72
C GLY A 22 38.15 -23.10 -21.51
N GLY A 23 37.49 -22.07 -22.04
CA GLY A 23 36.46 -22.25 -23.06
C GLY A 23 35.73 -20.95 -23.35
N ASN A 24 35.82 -20.46 -24.58
CA ASN A 24 35.00 -19.36 -25.08
C ASN A 24 33.52 -19.75 -24.94
N ILE A 25 32.82 -19.21 -23.94
CA ILE A 25 31.38 -19.37 -23.83
C ILE A 25 30.75 -18.17 -24.52
N SER A 26 30.25 -18.42 -25.72
CA SER A 26 29.39 -17.53 -26.50
C SER A 26 28.37 -16.86 -25.58
N SER A 27 28.33 -15.53 -25.63
CA SER A 27 27.30 -14.74 -24.95
C SER A 27 25.92 -15.22 -25.38
N LEU A 28 25.21 -15.90 -24.48
CA LEU A 28 23.78 -16.12 -24.64
C LEU A 28 23.12 -14.75 -24.59
N PRO A 29 22.31 -14.34 -25.58
CA PRO A 29 21.45 -13.18 -25.42
C PRO A 29 20.41 -13.58 -24.37
N SER A 30 20.72 -13.36 -23.09
CA SER A 30 19.70 -13.39 -22.05
C SER A 30 18.73 -12.27 -22.42
N ARG A 31 17.59 -12.63 -23.00
CA ARG A 31 16.41 -11.79 -22.98
C ARG A 31 16.09 -11.63 -21.50
N GLN A 32 16.71 -10.64 -20.86
CA GLN A 32 16.46 -10.32 -19.47
C GLN A 32 15.00 -9.93 -19.40
N THR A 33 14.16 -10.85 -18.93
CA THR A 33 12.82 -10.54 -18.48
C THR A 33 13.02 -9.63 -17.28
N GLN A 34 13.15 -8.33 -17.53
CA GLN A 34 13.22 -7.32 -16.48
C GLN A 34 11.85 -7.34 -15.80
N VAL A 35 11.82 -7.77 -14.54
CA VAL A 35 10.65 -7.59 -13.69
C VAL A 35 10.61 -6.10 -13.36
N ARG A 36 9.61 -5.40 -13.90
CA ARG A 36 9.34 -4.02 -13.49
C ARG A 36 8.83 -4.07 -12.05
N VAL A 37 9.70 -3.72 -11.10
CA VAL A 37 9.26 -3.38 -9.76
C VAL A 37 8.54 -2.02 -9.90
N PRO A 38 7.26 -1.91 -9.52
CA PRO A 38 6.59 -0.61 -9.46
C PRO A 38 7.44 0.33 -8.60
N SER A 39 7.82 1.48 -9.14
CA SER A 39 8.43 2.52 -8.32
C SER A 39 7.31 3.19 -7.53
N HIS A 40 7.43 3.19 -6.20
CA HIS A 40 6.57 3.99 -5.32
C HIS A 40 7.06 5.44 -5.38
N ASN A 41 6.31 6.33 -6.04
CA ASN A 41 6.72 7.71 -6.24
C ASN A 41 5.77 8.71 -5.58
N SER A 42 4.60 8.27 -5.10
CA SER A 42 3.65 9.13 -4.40
C SER A 42 4.24 9.68 -3.10
N LEU A 43 3.77 10.87 -2.69
CA LEU A 43 4.15 11.44 -1.40
C LEU A 43 3.70 10.54 -0.24
N TRP A 44 2.50 9.95 -0.35
CA TRP A 44 1.96 9.03 0.65
C TRP A 44 2.88 7.85 0.92
N VAL A 45 3.37 7.14 -0.11
CA VAL A 45 4.23 5.98 0.16
C VAL A 45 5.57 6.41 0.80
N ARG A 46 6.12 7.56 0.42
CA ARG A 46 7.33 8.10 1.03
C ARG A 46 7.12 8.45 2.51
N GLU A 47 5.97 9.02 2.86
CA GLU A 47 5.60 9.34 4.24
C GLU A 47 5.35 8.07 5.07
N LEU A 48 4.76 7.04 4.46
CA LEU A 48 4.34 5.82 5.14
C LEU A 48 5.40 4.71 5.14
N GLU A 49 6.50 4.85 4.41
CA GLU A 49 7.58 3.84 4.33
C GLU A 49 8.10 3.47 5.73
N SER A 50 8.42 4.46 6.57
CA SER A 50 8.89 4.21 7.93
C SER A 50 7.85 3.49 8.78
N ARG A 51 6.57 3.80 8.59
CA ARG A 51 5.48 3.17 9.32
C ARG A 51 5.30 1.71 8.90
N LEU A 52 5.33 1.41 7.60
CA LEU A 52 5.28 0.02 7.11
C LEU A 52 6.46 -0.82 7.63
N ASN A 53 7.66 -0.22 7.69
CA ASN A 53 8.84 -0.88 8.26
C ASN A 53 8.67 -1.16 9.77
N GLU A 54 8.10 -0.23 10.52
CA GLU A 54 7.77 -0.43 11.94
C GLU A 54 6.74 -1.55 12.12
N LEU A 55 5.64 -1.52 11.37
CA LEU A 55 4.54 -2.48 11.48
C LEU A 55 4.96 -3.92 11.16
N THR A 56 5.87 -4.09 10.20
CA THR A 56 6.45 -5.40 9.84
C THR A 56 7.52 -5.88 10.82
N SER A 57 7.95 -5.03 11.75
CA SER A 57 8.96 -5.31 12.76
C SER A 57 8.41 -5.39 14.20
N LEU A 58 7.08 -5.33 14.36
CA LEU A 58 6.46 -5.42 15.69
C LEU A 58 6.86 -6.70 16.41
N ARG A 59 7.12 -6.59 17.71
CA ARG A 59 7.40 -7.78 18.53
C ARG A 59 6.13 -8.60 18.71
N ARG A 60 6.28 -9.90 18.86
CA ARG A 60 5.16 -10.77 19.25
C ARG A 60 4.59 -10.30 20.60
N GLY A 61 3.26 -10.24 20.70
CA GLY A 61 2.52 -9.74 21.86
C GLY A 61 2.56 -8.23 22.03
N TRP A 62 2.77 -7.47 20.94
CA TRP A 62 2.78 -6.00 20.98
C TRP A 62 1.45 -5.40 21.47
N ASP A 63 0.36 -6.14 21.31
CA ASP A 63 -1.00 -5.79 21.73
C ASP A 63 -1.32 -6.21 23.18
N GLY A 64 -0.36 -6.77 23.91
CA GLY A 64 -0.55 -7.33 25.25
C GLY A 64 -1.11 -8.76 25.26
N TYR A 65 -1.36 -9.35 24.08
CA TYR A 65 -1.80 -10.73 23.89
C TYR A 65 -0.79 -11.50 23.02
N ASP A 66 -1.25 -12.15 21.95
CA ASP A 66 -0.46 -12.95 21.02
C ASP A 66 -0.23 -12.25 19.67
N GLY A 67 -0.45 -10.93 19.61
CA GLY A 67 -0.37 -10.14 18.38
C GLY A 67 0.94 -10.36 17.63
N ILE A 68 0.85 -10.61 16.34
CA ILE A 68 2.02 -10.77 15.46
C ILE A 68 2.26 -9.50 14.65
N ALA A 69 3.47 -9.38 14.10
CA ALA A 69 3.78 -8.29 13.17
C ALA A 69 2.93 -8.37 11.90
N VAL A 70 2.68 -7.22 11.29
CA VAL A 70 2.05 -7.15 9.97
C VAL A 70 2.88 -7.98 8.99
N SER A 71 2.22 -8.86 8.24
CA SER A 71 2.91 -9.70 7.29
C SER A 71 3.50 -8.85 6.16
N PHE A 72 4.69 -9.22 5.67
CA PHE A 72 5.31 -8.52 4.52
C PHE A 72 4.40 -8.52 3.28
N ARG A 73 3.57 -9.57 3.11
CA ARG A 73 2.61 -9.66 2.01
C ARG A 73 1.52 -8.58 2.10
N CYS A 74 0.95 -8.38 3.28
CA CYS A 74 -0.06 -7.34 3.50
C CYS A 74 0.57 -5.94 3.43
N ALA A 75 1.74 -5.72 4.05
CA ALA A 75 2.44 -4.43 3.98
C ALA A 75 2.81 -4.03 2.54
N ASN A 76 3.38 -4.97 1.76
CA ASN A 76 3.70 -4.70 0.36
C ASN A 76 2.44 -4.48 -0.50
N PHE A 77 1.35 -5.21 -0.22
CA PHE A 77 0.09 -4.98 -0.91
C PHE A 77 -0.50 -3.61 -0.57
N ALA A 78 -0.47 -3.21 0.70
CA ALA A 78 -0.88 -1.88 1.17
C ALA A 78 -0.11 -0.76 0.47
N ALA A 79 1.23 -0.84 0.42
CA ALA A 79 2.05 0.15 -0.29
C ALA A 79 1.65 0.30 -1.77
N ASN A 80 1.40 -0.83 -2.45
CA ASN A 80 0.97 -0.83 -3.85
C ASN A 80 -0.46 -0.31 -4.04
N LEU A 81 -1.35 -0.50 -3.06
CA LEU A 81 -2.70 0.03 -3.09
C LEU A 81 -2.69 1.55 -2.84
N ILE A 82 -1.94 2.02 -1.84
CA ILE A 82 -1.75 3.43 -1.50
C ILE A 82 -1.18 4.21 -2.69
N GLU A 83 -0.15 3.68 -3.37
CA GLU A 83 0.40 4.29 -4.57
C GLU A 83 -0.65 4.49 -5.67
N ARG A 84 -1.62 3.57 -5.79
CA ARG A 84 -2.69 3.63 -6.79
C ARG A 84 -3.85 4.54 -6.38
N LEU A 85 -4.09 4.67 -5.08
CA LEU A 85 -5.15 5.51 -4.52
C LEU A 85 -4.71 6.96 -4.30
N TYR A 86 -3.45 7.29 -4.56
CA TYR A 86 -2.91 8.64 -4.34
C TYR A 86 -3.75 9.74 -5.01
N VAL A 87 -4.19 10.70 -4.20
CA VAL A 87 -4.87 11.91 -4.65
C VAL A 87 -4.09 13.12 -4.15
N ASP A 88 -3.72 14.02 -5.07
CA ASP A 88 -2.99 15.24 -4.73
C ASP A 88 -3.85 16.16 -3.85
N GLY A 89 -3.25 16.69 -2.77
CA GLY A 89 -3.95 17.55 -1.81
C GLY A 89 -4.82 16.84 -0.77
N VAL A 90 -4.86 15.50 -0.79
CA VAL A 90 -5.46 14.68 0.29
C VAL A 90 -4.34 14.16 1.19
N ASP A 91 -4.52 14.24 2.50
CA ASP A 91 -3.53 13.76 3.47
C ASP A 91 -3.35 12.23 3.39
N ALA A 92 -2.15 11.75 3.71
CA ALA A 92 -1.86 10.32 3.74
C ALA A 92 -2.76 9.58 4.75
N PRO A 93 -3.14 8.32 4.46
CA PRO A 93 -3.90 7.52 5.41
C PRO A 93 -3.11 7.21 6.67
N GLN A 94 -3.82 6.83 7.72
CA GLN A 94 -3.24 6.14 8.87
C GLN A 94 -3.13 4.63 8.57
N LEU A 95 -2.12 4.00 9.18
CA LEU A 95 -1.88 2.56 9.09
C LEU A 95 -2.01 1.93 10.48
N VAL A 96 -2.97 1.02 10.61
CA VAL A 96 -3.31 0.33 11.85
C VAL A 96 -2.99 -1.16 11.70
N PRO A 97 -2.15 -1.76 12.59
CA PRO A 97 -1.84 -3.17 12.53
C PRO A 97 -2.99 -4.02 13.09
N GLY A 98 -3.35 -5.09 12.38
CA GLY A 98 -4.15 -6.17 12.95
C GLY A 98 -3.30 -7.13 13.77
N SER A 99 -3.87 -7.75 14.80
CA SER A 99 -3.17 -8.69 15.68
C SER A 99 -2.78 -10.01 14.98
N ASP A 100 -3.38 -10.30 13.83
CA ASP A 100 -3.19 -11.54 13.04
C ASP A 100 -2.28 -11.36 11.80
N GLY A 101 -1.57 -10.23 11.73
CA GLY A 101 -0.63 -9.93 10.63
C GLY A 101 -1.28 -9.26 9.42
N THR A 102 -2.53 -8.83 9.55
CA THR A 102 -3.25 -7.95 8.62
C THR A 102 -2.91 -6.48 8.86
N VAL A 103 -3.37 -5.58 7.99
CA VAL A 103 -3.20 -4.13 8.14
C VAL A 103 -4.44 -3.43 7.63
N GLN A 104 -4.87 -2.40 8.37
CA GLN A 104 -5.92 -1.49 8.00
C GLN A 104 -5.32 -0.16 7.53
N ILE A 105 -5.89 0.38 6.46
CA ILE A 105 -5.64 1.73 5.95
C ILE A 105 -6.89 2.56 6.26
N GLU A 106 -6.74 3.73 6.88
CA GLU A 106 -7.90 4.55 7.25
C GLU A 106 -7.71 6.05 7.00
N TRP A 107 -8.81 6.71 6.67
CA TRP A 107 -8.95 8.16 6.64
C TRP A 107 -10.16 8.58 7.46
N HIS A 108 -9.99 9.64 8.24
CA HIS A 108 -11.06 10.35 8.93
C HIS A 108 -10.96 11.83 8.55
N MET A 109 -11.61 12.23 7.45
CA MET A 109 -11.52 13.60 6.97
C MET A 109 -12.75 14.03 6.19
N ASN A 110 -13.03 15.33 6.21
CA ASN A 110 -14.10 15.94 5.42
C ASN A 110 -15.48 15.27 5.64
N HIS A 111 -15.76 14.89 6.89
CA HIS A 111 -16.97 14.17 7.29
C HIS A 111 -17.15 12.79 6.65
N LEU A 112 -16.06 12.20 6.17
CA LEU A 112 -16.00 10.84 5.67
C LEU A 112 -15.02 10.04 6.51
N ASP A 113 -15.45 8.85 6.91
CA ASP A 113 -14.57 7.80 7.38
C ASP A 113 -14.44 6.77 6.26
N ILE A 114 -13.22 6.37 5.93
CA ILE A 114 -12.94 5.28 5.00
C ILE A 114 -11.98 4.35 5.71
N GLU A 115 -12.35 3.08 5.85
CA GLU A 115 -11.51 2.03 6.42
C GLU A 115 -11.32 0.92 5.38
N ILE A 116 -10.09 0.40 5.26
CA ILE A 116 -9.74 -0.65 4.30
C ILE A 116 -8.93 -1.72 5.02
N ASP A 117 -9.56 -2.86 5.31
CA ASP A 117 -8.94 -4.04 5.89
C ASP A 117 -8.30 -4.92 4.83
N ILE A 118 -6.96 -5.03 4.87
CA ILE A 118 -6.20 -5.92 4.00
C ILE A 118 -5.98 -7.25 4.74
N LEU A 119 -6.95 -8.15 4.59
CA LEU A 119 -6.89 -9.51 5.17
C LEU A 119 -5.84 -10.38 4.48
N ALA A 120 -5.71 -10.21 3.16
CA ALA A 120 -4.64 -10.77 2.34
C ALA A 120 -4.55 -9.97 1.03
N PRO A 121 -3.49 -10.13 0.21
CA PRO A 121 -3.47 -9.55 -1.13
C PRO A 121 -4.72 -9.95 -1.93
N TYR A 122 -5.46 -8.96 -2.42
CA TYR A 122 -6.74 -9.15 -3.15
C TYR A 122 -7.86 -9.81 -2.33
N ARG A 123 -7.78 -9.78 -1.00
CA ARG A 123 -8.89 -10.07 -0.09
C ARG A 123 -9.01 -8.90 0.86
N VAL A 124 -9.84 -7.95 0.46
CA VAL A 124 -9.98 -6.66 1.12
C VAL A 124 -11.44 -6.45 1.48
N ILE A 125 -11.69 -5.93 2.68
CA ILE A 125 -12.99 -5.40 3.08
C ILE A 125 -12.80 -3.90 3.24
N ALA A 126 -13.72 -3.09 2.74
CA ALA A 126 -13.65 -1.65 2.92
C ALA A 126 -15.01 -1.09 3.29
N THR A 127 -15.00 -0.12 4.20
CA THR A 127 -16.18 0.61 4.65
C THR A 127 -16.01 2.09 4.35
N ARG A 128 -17.13 2.77 4.13
CA ARG A 128 -17.22 4.22 4.05
C ARG A 128 -18.43 4.69 4.84
N TYR A 129 -18.21 5.60 5.76
CA TYR A 129 -19.26 6.25 6.52
C TYR A 129 -19.28 7.76 6.24
N ASP A 130 -20.46 8.30 5.88
CA ASP A 130 -20.66 9.72 5.62
C ASP A 130 -21.41 10.38 6.78
N HIS A 131 -20.70 11.16 7.59
CA HIS A 131 -21.26 11.81 8.78
C HIS A 131 -22.29 12.90 8.45
N LEU A 132 -22.39 13.37 7.20
CA LEU A 132 -23.38 14.37 6.81
C LEU A 132 -24.70 13.73 6.39
N THR A 133 -24.65 12.60 5.70
CA THR A 133 -25.86 11.92 5.19
C THR A 133 -26.30 10.77 6.10
N GLY A 134 -25.40 10.26 6.94
CA GLY A 134 -25.58 9.03 7.73
C GLY A 134 -25.51 7.76 6.89
N GLU A 135 -25.06 7.85 5.63
CA GLU A 135 -24.89 6.70 4.74
C GLU A 135 -23.68 5.87 5.15
N ASP A 136 -23.84 4.56 5.06
CA ASP A 136 -22.82 3.55 5.36
C ASP A 136 -22.76 2.57 4.18
N GLU A 137 -21.56 2.36 3.67
CA GLU A 137 -21.27 1.48 2.53
C GLU A 137 -20.18 0.49 2.91
N GLU A 138 -20.38 -0.80 2.64
CA GLU A 138 -19.36 -1.86 2.80
C GLU A 138 -19.18 -2.61 1.48
N VAL A 139 -17.93 -2.86 1.10
CA VAL A 139 -17.58 -3.62 -0.11
C VAL A 139 -16.47 -4.63 0.15
N GLU A 140 -16.66 -5.86 -0.36
CA GLU A 140 -15.60 -6.85 -0.47
C GLU A 140 -14.90 -6.70 -1.84
N LEU A 141 -13.58 -6.58 -1.82
CA LEU A 141 -12.79 -6.26 -3.00
C LEU A 141 -11.74 -7.33 -3.29
N GLY A 142 -11.72 -7.74 -4.56
CA GLY A 142 -10.75 -8.65 -5.14
C GLY A 142 -9.65 -7.90 -5.88
N SER A 143 -9.75 -7.84 -7.20
CA SER A 143 -8.77 -7.16 -8.08
C SER A 143 -9.23 -5.80 -8.62
N ASP A 144 -10.50 -5.44 -8.43
CA ASP A 144 -11.05 -4.14 -8.82
C ASP A 144 -11.13 -3.23 -7.59
N PHE A 145 -10.46 -2.07 -7.67
CA PHE A 145 -10.40 -1.05 -6.61
C PHE A 145 -11.00 0.27 -7.08
N THR A 146 -11.79 0.26 -8.15
CA THR A 146 -12.40 1.48 -8.72
C THR A 146 -13.27 2.20 -7.69
N GLN A 147 -14.05 1.47 -6.88
CA GLN A 147 -14.88 2.05 -5.83
C GLN A 147 -14.05 2.79 -4.78
N LEU A 148 -12.91 2.22 -4.36
CA LEU A 148 -11.99 2.89 -3.41
C LEU A 148 -11.40 4.16 -4.01
N ALA A 149 -11.02 4.15 -5.28
CA ALA A 149 -10.50 5.34 -5.94
C ALA A 149 -11.54 6.48 -5.97
N ILE A 150 -12.82 6.14 -6.13
CA ILE A 150 -13.93 7.12 -6.06
C ILE A 150 -14.04 7.66 -4.63
N TRP A 151 -14.09 6.79 -3.62
CA TRP A 151 -14.21 7.20 -2.22
C TRP A 151 -13.04 8.08 -1.77
N VAL A 152 -11.81 7.71 -2.09
CA VAL A 152 -10.62 8.49 -1.73
C VAL A 152 -10.59 9.85 -2.45
N ALA A 153 -11.05 9.91 -3.71
CA ALA A 153 -11.19 11.19 -4.40
C ALA A 153 -12.26 12.10 -3.78
N ASP A 154 -13.29 11.54 -3.15
CA ASP A 154 -14.33 12.31 -2.46
C ASP A 154 -13.80 13.01 -1.20
N LEU A 155 -12.75 12.49 -0.57
CA LEU A 155 -12.11 13.12 0.59
C LEU A 155 -11.63 14.54 0.27
N GLY A 156 -11.10 14.76 -0.93
CA GLY A 156 -10.57 16.06 -1.37
C GLY A 156 -11.61 17.06 -1.90
N ARG A 157 -12.90 16.69 -1.96
CA ARG A 157 -13.94 17.57 -2.51
C ARG A 157 -14.41 18.62 -1.48
N ASP A 158 -14.76 19.81 -1.93
CA ASP A 158 -15.43 20.77 -1.06
C ASP A 158 -16.87 20.30 -0.75
N ARG A 159 -17.13 20.04 0.54
CA ARG A 159 -18.43 19.59 1.05
C ARG A 159 -19.12 20.63 1.94
N SER A 160 -18.67 21.89 1.89
CA SER A 160 -19.21 23.00 2.70
C SER A 160 -20.71 23.22 2.48
N ALA A 161 -21.20 23.12 1.25
CA ALA A 161 -22.62 23.25 0.93
C ALA A 161 -23.48 22.14 1.54
N LEU A 162 -23.02 20.88 1.50
CA LEU A 162 -23.70 19.74 2.13
C LEU A 162 -23.76 19.93 3.65
N ARG A 163 -22.63 20.32 4.26
CA ARG A 163 -22.57 20.60 5.69
C ARG A 163 -23.53 21.73 6.10
N ALA A 164 -23.66 22.78 5.29
CA ALA A 164 -24.58 23.88 5.55
C ALA A 164 -26.06 23.47 5.46
N ALA A 165 -26.39 22.43 4.67
CA ALA A 165 -27.76 21.93 4.55
C ALA A 165 -28.19 20.98 5.67
N VAL A 166 -27.23 20.43 6.43
CA VAL A 166 -27.47 19.47 7.53
C VAL A 166 -27.53 20.15 8.91
N ASN A 167 -27.00 21.38 9.04
CA ASN A 167 -27.11 22.21 10.26
C ASN A 167 -28.42 23.02 10.27
#